data_AF-A0A959C842-F1
#
_entry.id   AF-A0A959C842-F1
#
_cell.length_a   1.000
_cell.length_b   1.000
_cell.length_c   1.000
_cell.angle_alpha   90.00
_cell.angle_beta   90.00
_cell.angle_gamma   90.00
#
_symmetry.space_group_name_H-M   'P 1'
#
loop_
_entity.id
_entity.type
_entity.pdbx_description
1 polymer ?
#
loop_
_entity_poly.entity_id
_entity_poly.type
_entity_poly.pdbx_seq_one_letter_code
_entity_poly.pdbx_strand_id
1 'polypeptide(L)'
;VISFILGMGLMAASGWYFSGQALAPVSRIINEVDNMQPSNLSHRVETGNNRDELARLAETFNRLLDRVEQAFRMQRMFLSNVSHELKNPLTAVRAQLDVTLQRNRDPEEYRQALISVLDDVRSMSDIEEKLLQLARIYNDPSEIPFTRVRLDELIWSAKEQLQKRRKDYKIGLDFGEMPESESILYVQANEA
;
A
#
# COMPACT_ATOMS: atom_id res chain seq x y z
N VAL A 1 57.16 6.87 40.70
CA VAL A 1 57.00 7.40 39.32
C VAL A 1 56.74 6.28 38.32
N ILE A 2 57.62 5.28 38.18
CA ILE A 2 57.43 4.16 37.23
C ILE A 2 56.13 3.38 37.51
N SER A 3 55.86 3.00 38.75
CA SER A 3 54.61 2.30 39.13
C SER A 3 53.35 3.12 38.83
N PHE A 4 53.43 4.44 38.98
CA PHE A 4 52.32 5.36 38.69
C PHE A 4 52.04 5.46 37.19
N ILE A 5 53.09 5.60 36.37
CA ILE A 5 52.98 5.62 34.91
C ILE A 5 52.43 4.27 34.39
N LEU A 6 52.90 3.16 34.95
CA LEU A 6 52.48 1.82 34.57
C LEU A 6 51.01 1.55 34.94
N GLY A 7 50.58 1.99 36.14
CA GLY A 7 49.18 1.94 36.55
C GLY A 7 48.27 2.80 35.67
N MET A 8 48.72 4.00 35.29
CA MET A 8 47.98 4.88 34.38
C MET A 8 47.83 4.26 32.98
N GLY A 9 48.90 3.65 32.45
CA GLY A 9 48.87 2.93 31.19
C GLY A 9 47.89 1.74 31.22
N LEU A 10 47.89 0.98 32.32
CA LEU A 10 46.97 -0.16 32.49
C LEU A 10 45.51 0.29 32.54
N MET A 11 45.20 1.38 33.25
CA MET A 11 43.85 1.94 33.30
C MET A 11 43.39 2.44 31.92
N ALA A 12 44.25 3.15 31.19
CA ALA A 12 43.94 3.62 29.85
C ALA A 12 43.66 2.46 28.88
N ALA A 13 44.51 1.43 28.89
CA ALA A 13 44.33 0.24 28.06
C ALA A 13 43.05 -0.53 28.41
N SER A 14 42.74 -0.69 29.71
CA SER A 14 41.53 -1.36 30.17
C SER A 14 40.27 -0.58 29.76
N GLY A 15 40.27 0.75 29.97
CA GLY A 15 39.15 1.60 29.57
C GLY A 15 38.87 1.54 28.08
N TRP A 16 39.92 1.54 27.24
CA TRP A 16 39.79 1.39 25.80
C TRP A 16 39.20 0.03 25.40
N TYR A 17 39.69 -1.06 26.00
CA TYR A 17 39.19 -2.41 25.74
C TYR A 17 37.72 -2.58 26.15
N PHE A 18 37.35 -2.20 27.37
CA PHE A 18 35.97 -2.31 27.86
C PHE A 18 35.01 -1.38 27.10
N SER A 19 35.44 -0.18 26.71
CA SER A 19 34.61 0.72 25.90
C SER A 19 34.31 0.13 24.53
N GLY A 20 35.29 -0.50 23.87
CA GLY A 20 35.07 -1.18 22.60
C GLY A 20 34.08 -2.34 22.73
N GLN A 21 34.19 -3.12 23.80
CA GLN A 21 33.27 -4.23 24.06
C GLN A 21 31.84 -3.75 24.38
N ALA A 22 31.69 -2.67 25.15
CA ALA A 22 30.40 -2.10 25.50
C ALA A 22 29.66 -1.49 24.28
N LEU A 23 30.38 -0.94 23.31
CA LEU A 23 29.80 -0.33 22.10
C LEU A 23 29.65 -1.30 20.93
N ALA A 24 30.28 -2.48 20.98
CA ALA A 24 30.18 -3.49 19.92
C ALA A 24 28.74 -3.87 19.50
N PRO A 25 27.75 -3.98 20.43
CA PRO A 25 26.35 -4.22 20.04
C PRO A 25 25.75 -3.10 19.19
N VAL A 26 26.09 -1.83 19.47
CA VAL A 26 25.60 -0.67 18.70
C VAL A 26 26.14 -0.73 17.27
N SER A 27 27.43 -1.01 17.10
CA SER A 27 28.03 -1.15 15.76
C SER A 27 27.40 -2.30 14.97
N ARG A 28 26.99 -3.40 15.63
CA ARG A 28 26.27 -4.50 14.96
C ARG A 28 24.92 -4.05 14.43
N ILE A 29 24.11 -3.37 15.24
CA ILE A 29 22.82 -2.82 14.81
C ILE A 29 22.99 -1.86 13.63
N ILE A 30 23.97 -0.95 13.70
CA ILE A 30 24.26 0.00 12.61
C ILE A 30 24.60 -0.76 11.33
N ASN A 31 25.51 -1.74 11.40
CA ASN A 31 25.90 -2.52 10.23
C ASN A 31 24.74 -3.35 9.66
N GLU A 32 23.88 -3.92 10.50
CA GLU A 32 22.68 -4.63 10.04
C GLU A 32 21.75 -3.70 9.27
N VAL A 33 21.47 -2.52 9.81
CA VAL A 33 20.61 -1.51 9.17
C VAL A 33 21.24 -0.96 7.89
N ASP A 34 22.55 -0.68 7.87
CA ASP A 34 23.26 -0.13 6.70
C ASP A 34 23.30 -1.14 5.53
N ASN A 35 23.35 -2.44 5.85
CA ASN A 35 23.30 -3.50 4.85
C ASN A 35 21.87 -3.86 4.39
N MET A 36 20.83 -3.30 5.00
CA MET A 36 19.45 -3.53 4.58
C MET A 36 19.16 -2.82 3.26
N GLN A 37 18.74 -3.59 2.25
CA GLN A 37 18.28 -3.06 0.98
C GLN A 37 16.75 -3.00 0.95
N PRO A 38 16.13 -2.04 0.23
CA PRO A 38 14.68 -1.99 0.04
C PRO A 38 14.07 -3.26 -0.58
N SER A 39 14.89 -4.06 -1.27
CA SER A 39 14.51 -5.35 -1.83
C SER A 39 14.37 -6.46 -0.78
N ASN A 40 15.05 -6.35 0.37
CA ASN A 40 15.12 -7.36 1.43
C ASN A 40 14.78 -6.78 2.81
N LEU A 41 13.65 -6.08 2.90
CA LEU A 41 13.13 -5.54 4.16
C LEU A 41 12.52 -6.60 5.09
N SER A 42 12.58 -7.90 4.75
CA SER A 42 12.08 -8.99 5.59
C SER A 42 13.07 -9.40 6.70
N HIS A 43 14.35 -9.02 6.56
CA HIS A 43 15.32 -9.19 7.64
C HIS A 43 14.99 -8.23 8.79
N ARG A 44 15.27 -8.63 10.03
CA ARG A 44 15.02 -7.83 11.23
C ARG A 44 16.31 -7.68 12.02
N VAL A 45 16.42 -6.56 12.74
CA VAL A 45 17.53 -6.34 13.66
C VAL A 45 17.39 -7.31 14.83
N GLU A 46 18.47 -7.99 15.20
CA GLU A 46 18.47 -8.88 16.37
C GLU A 46 18.21 -8.08 17.65
N THR A 47 17.18 -8.46 18.41
CA THR A 47 16.79 -7.75 19.64
C THR A 47 17.59 -8.18 20.88
N GLY A 48 18.49 -9.17 20.76
CA GLY A 48 19.22 -9.74 21.90
C GLY A 48 18.30 -10.33 22.98
N ASN A 49 18.88 -10.78 24.10
CA ASN A 49 18.13 -11.37 25.21
C ASN A 49 17.99 -10.45 26.43
N ASN A 50 18.66 -9.30 26.42
CA ASN A 50 18.62 -8.35 27.52
C ASN A 50 17.48 -7.37 27.28
N ARG A 51 16.58 -7.20 28.25
CA ARG A 51 15.51 -6.17 28.20
C ARG A 51 16.07 -4.78 28.52
N ASP A 52 17.15 -4.41 27.86
CA ASP A 52 17.84 -3.13 28.03
C ASP A 52 17.44 -2.12 26.94
N GLU A 53 18.01 -0.93 27.01
CA GLU A 53 17.75 0.16 26.07
C GLU A 53 18.13 -0.22 24.63
N LEU A 54 19.10 -1.12 24.43
CA LEU A 54 19.52 -1.57 23.11
C LEU A 54 18.49 -2.49 22.48
N ALA A 55 17.92 -3.43 23.24
CA ALA A 55 16.80 -4.24 22.76
C ALA A 55 15.59 -3.37 22.38
N ARG A 56 15.27 -2.36 23.20
CA ARG A 56 14.19 -1.41 22.90
C ARG A 56 14.46 -0.59 21.63
N LEU A 57 15.71 -0.23 21.37
CA LEU A 57 16.12 0.44 20.13
C LEU A 57 15.93 -0.49 18.92
N ALA A 58 16.39 -1.74 19.00
CA ALA A 58 16.23 -2.74 17.95
C ALA A 58 14.74 -2.99 17.63
N GLU A 59 13.89 -3.14 18.65
CA GLU A 59 12.43 -3.24 18.47
C GLU A 59 11.83 -2.01 17.79
N THR A 60 12.32 -0.81 18.14
CA THR A 60 11.86 0.44 17.52
C THR A 60 12.22 0.50 16.04
N PHE A 61 13.44 0.08 15.69
CA PHE A 61 13.85 -0.09 14.30
C PHE A 61 12.99 -1.12 13.57
N ASN A 62 12.73 -2.28 14.18
CA ASN A 62 11.89 -3.31 13.57
C ASN A 62 10.46 -2.81 13.31
N ARG A 63 9.86 -2.04 14.23
CA ARG A 63 8.55 -1.40 13.99
C ARG A 63 8.59 -0.39 12.85
N LEU A 64 9.69 0.34 12.67
CA LEU A 64 9.87 1.23 11.51
C LEU A 64 10.00 0.40 10.23
N LEU A 65 10.80 -0.66 10.24
CA LEU A 65 10.96 -1.58 9.10
C LEU A 65 9.63 -2.22 8.70
N ASP A 66 8.78 -2.60 9.66
CA ASP A 66 7.44 -3.13 9.38
C ASP A 66 6.58 -2.11 8.60
N ARG A 67 6.59 -0.84 9.03
CA ARG A 67 5.85 0.24 8.33
C ARG A 67 6.40 0.49 6.93
N VAL A 68 7.72 0.49 6.78
CA VAL A 68 8.39 0.66 5.47
C VAL A 68 8.09 -0.53 4.55
N GLU A 69 8.21 -1.76 5.05
CA GLU A 69 7.88 -2.98 4.29
C GLU A 69 6.42 -2.97 3.83
N GLN A 70 5.49 -2.60 4.71
CA GLN A 70 4.07 -2.50 4.37
C GLN A 70 3.83 -1.46 3.25
N ALA A 71 4.46 -0.29 3.33
CA ALA A 71 4.36 0.74 2.30
C ALA A 71 4.91 0.24 0.95
N PHE A 72 6.08 -0.40 0.93
CA PHE A 72 6.66 -0.97 -0.29
C PHE A 72 5.81 -2.11 -0.87
N ARG A 73 5.28 -3.00 -0.03
CA ARG A 73 4.37 -4.07 -0.49
C ARG A 73 3.12 -3.48 -1.15
N MET A 74 2.51 -2.47 -0.52
CA MET A 74 1.34 -1.79 -1.06
C MET A 74 1.66 -1.11 -2.40
N GLN A 75 2.78 -0.41 -2.49
CA GLN A 75 3.23 0.23 -3.72
C GLN A 75 3.45 -0.79 -4.85
N ARG A 76 4.09 -1.93 -4.58
CA ARG A 76 4.30 -2.99 -5.57
C ARG A 76 2.98 -3.59 -6.04
N MET A 77 2.06 -3.86 -5.12
CA MET A 77 0.73 -4.38 -5.46
C MET A 77 -0.05 -3.38 -6.30
N PHE A 78 -0.03 -2.10 -5.93
CA PHE A 78 -0.67 -1.02 -6.69
C PHE A 78 -0.11 -0.95 -8.12
N LEU A 79 1.22 -0.87 -8.28
CA LEU A 79 1.87 -0.82 -9.60
C LEU A 79 1.56 -2.05 -10.46
N SER A 80 1.53 -3.25 -9.85
CA SER A 80 1.15 -4.47 -10.54
C SER A 80 -0.28 -4.42 -11.04
N ASN A 81 -1.22 -4.01 -10.17
CA ASN A 81 -2.64 -3.92 -10.51
C ASN A 81 -2.88 -2.88 -11.60
N VAL A 82 -2.28 -1.69 -11.49
CA VAL A 82 -2.33 -0.64 -12.53
C VAL A 82 -1.86 -1.17 -13.87
N SER A 83 -0.72 -1.86 -13.88
CA SER A 83 -0.14 -2.39 -15.11
C SER A 83 -1.06 -3.40 -15.78
N HIS A 84 -1.71 -4.28 -15.00
CA HIS A 84 -2.66 -5.25 -15.53
C HIS A 84 -3.97 -4.61 -16.03
N GLU A 85 -4.55 -3.72 -15.23
CA GLU A 85 -5.80 -3.01 -15.56
C GLU A 85 -5.66 -2.14 -16.81
N LEU A 86 -4.49 -1.52 -17.06
CA LEU A 86 -4.25 -0.76 -18.28
C LEU A 86 -3.85 -1.63 -19.48
N LYS A 87 -3.15 -2.75 -19.26
CA LYS A 87 -2.71 -3.63 -20.35
C LYS A 87 -3.88 -4.27 -21.08
N ASN A 88 -4.94 -4.64 -20.37
CA ASN A 88 -6.13 -5.27 -20.95
C ASN A 88 -6.83 -4.39 -22.01
N PRO A 89 -7.31 -3.17 -21.70
CA PRO A 89 -7.94 -2.29 -22.68
C PRO A 89 -6.95 -1.87 -23.78
N LEU A 90 -5.68 -1.63 -23.45
CA LEU A 90 -4.67 -1.31 -24.47
C LEU A 90 -4.49 -2.45 -25.50
N THR A 91 -4.52 -3.70 -25.03
CA THR A 91 -4.44 -4.88 -25.90
C THR A 91 -5.69 -4.99 -26.78
N ALA A 92 -6.87 -4.70 -26.23
CA ALA A 92 -8.13 -4.70 -26.97
C ALA A 92 -8.14 -3.64 -28.08
N VAL A 93 -7.78 -2.40 -27.75
CA VAL A 93 -7.65 -1.28 -28.72
C VAL A 93 -6.71 -1.68 -29.86
N ARG A 94 -5.53 -2.20 -29.52
CA ARG A 94 -4.55 -2.62 -30.52
C ARG A 94 -5.12 -3.72 -31.43
N ALA A 95 -5.71 -4.76 -30.86
CA ALA A 95 -6.27 -5.87 -31.63
C ALA A 95 -7.40 -5.40 -32.56
N GLN A 96 -8.25 -4.49 -32.07
CA GLN A 96 -9.35 -3.93 -32.86
C GLN A 96 -8.83 -3.08 -34.02
N LEU A 97 -7.80 -2.25 -33.79
CA LEU A 97 -7.15 -1.49 -34.86
C LEU A 97 -6.45 -2.41 -35.86
N ASP A 98 -5.67 -3.40 -35.41
CA ASP A 98 -4.98 -4.37 -36.27
C ASP A 98 -5.99 -5.09 -37.19
N VAL A 99 -7.10 -5.59 -36.63
CA VAL A 99 -8.17 -6.26 -37.38
C VAL A 99 -8.86 -5.29 -38.34
N THR A 100 -9.11 -4.05 -37.92
CA THR A 100 -9.75 -3.02 -38.74
C THR A 100 -8.91 -2.64 -39.95
N LEU A 101 -7.58 -2.60 -39.79
CA LEU A 101 -6.62 -2.22 -40.84
C LEU A 101 -6.21 -3.38 -41.77
N GLN A 102 -6.52 -4.64 -41.43
CA GLN A 102 -6.15 -5.81 -42.25
C GLN A 102 -6.75 -5.84 -43.65
N ARG A 103 -7.90 -5.18 -43.87
CA ARG A 103 -8.56 -5.13 -45.18
C ARG A 103 -9.41 -3.86 -45.30
N ASN A 104 -9.68 -3.44 -46.52
CA ASN A 104 -10.66 -2.39 -46.78
C ASN A 104 -12.06 -2.85 -46.36
N ARG A 105 -12.80 -1.95 -45.74
CA ARG A 105 -14.13 -2.13 -45.17
C ARG A 105 -15.07 -1.03 -45.63
N ASP A 106 -16.36 -1.23 -45.44
CA ASP A 106 -17.35 -0.18 -45.65
C ASP A 106 -17.12 0.97 -44.64
N PRO A 107 -17.32 2.25 -45.03
CA PRO A 107 -17.30 3.38 -44.10
C PRO A 107 -18.06 3.16 -42.78
N GLU A 108 -19.19 2.45 -42.80
CA GLU A 108 -19.97 2.18 -41.59
C GLU A 108 -19.27 1.20 -40.64
N GLU A 109 -18.57 0.19 -41.15
CA GLU A 109 -17.77 -0.73 -40.33
C GLU A 109 -16.58 -0.01 -39.67
N TYR A 110 -15.94 0.92 -40.37
CA TYR A 110 -14.90 1.77 -39.79
C TYR A 110 -15.46 2.65 -38.67
N ARG A 111 -16.64 3.25 -38.88
CA ARG A 111 -17.30 4.07 -37.86
C ARG A 111 -17.58 3.27 -36.59
N GLN A 112 -18.08 2.03 -36.72
CA GLN A 112 -18.31 1.15 -35.58
C GLN A 112 -17.01 0.77 -34.85
N ALA A 113 -15.95 0.45 -35.58
CA ALA A 113 -14.64 0.16 -34.98
C ALA A 113 -14.09 1.37 -34.21
N LEU A 114 -14.20 2.57 -34.76
CA LEU A 114 -13.75 3.81 -34.09
C LEU A 114 -14.57 4.12 -32.83
N ILE A 115 -15.88 3.86 -32.84
CA ILE A 115 -16.73 4.03 -31.65
C ILE A 115 -16.29 3.05 -30.54
N SER A 116 -16.06 1.79 -30.89
CA SER A 116 -15.61 0.79 -29.93
C SER A 116 -14.24 1.12 -29.34
N VAL A 117 -13.28 1.57 -30.18
CA VAL A 117 -11.98 2.04 -29.71
C VAL A 117 -12.13 3.26 -28.78
N LEU A 118 -13.04 4.18 -29.09
CA LEU A 118 -13.32 5.34 -28.24
C LEU A 118 -13.89 4.92 -26.87
N ASP A 119 -14.74 3.89 -26.81
CA ASP A 119 -15.29 3.37 -25.56
C ASP A 119 -14.23 2.65 -24.71
N ASP A 120 -13.29 1.94 -25.34
CA ASP A 120 -12.12 1.38 -24.64
C ASP A 120 -11.22 2.49 -24.07
N VAL A 121 -10.97 3.56 -24.83
CA VAL A 121 -10.19 4.72 -24.36
C VAL A 121 -10.88 5.42 -23.19
N ARG A 122 -12.20 5.61 -23.24
CA ARG A 122 -12.97 6.14 -22.10
C ARG A 122 -12.83 5.27 -20.86
N SER A 123 -12.89 3.95 -21.03
CA SER A 123 -12.68 3.01 -19.93
C SER A 123 -11.28 3.12 -19.33
N MET A 124 -10.25 3.41 -20.15
CA MET A 124 -8.90 3.70 -19.66
C MET A 124 -8.84 5.02 -18.86
N SER A 125 -9.55 6.07 -19.30
CA SER A 125 -9.67 7.33 -18.53
C SER A 125 -10.35 7.13 -17.18
N ASP A 126 -11.38 6.28 -17.10
CA ASP A 126 -12.02 5.92 -15.82
C ASP A 126 -11.03 5.21 -14.87
N ILE A 127 -10.14 4.38 -15.41
CA ILE A 127 -9.08 3.72 -14.62
C ILE A 127 -8.10 4.78 -14.12
N GLU A 128 -7.62 5.68 -15.00
CA GLU A 128 -6.73 6.78 -14.63
C GLU A 128 -7.30 7.63 -13.48
N GLU A 129 -8.57 8.04 -13.57
CA GLU A 129 -9.21 8.84 -12.54
C GLU A 129 -9.24 8.13 -11.18
N LYS A 130 -9.59 6.83 -11.17
CA LYS A 130 -9.56 6.00 -9.96
C LYS A 130 -8.14 5.89 -9.37
N LEU A 131 -7.13 5.80 -10.22
CA LEU A 131 -5.72 5.74 -9.78
C LEU A 131 -5.27 7.07 -9.16
N LEU A 132 -5.69 8.20 -9.73
CA LEU A 132 -5.42 9.53 -9.16
C LEU A 132 -6.13 9.72 -7.82
N GLN A 133 -7.38 9.25 -7.68
CA GLN A 133 -8.10 9.27 -6.40
C GLN A 133 -7.37 8.43 -5.34
N LEU A 134 -6.98 7.19 -5.68
CA LEU A 134 -6.19 6.34 -4.78
C LEU A 134 -4.86 6.99 -4.40
N ALA A 135 -4.14 7.60 -5.34
CA ALA A 135 -2.88 8.28 -5.06
C ALA A 135 -3.04 9.45 -4.07
N ARG A 136 -4.14 10.20 -4.13
CA ARG A 136 -4.46 11.25 -3.15
C ARG A 136 -4.65 10.67 -1.75
N ILE A 137 -5.42 9.58 -1.65
CA ILE A 137 -5.68 8.86 -0.39
C ILE A 137 -4.37 8.39 0.27
N TYR A 138 -3.40 7.93 -0.53
CA TYR A 138 -2.10 7.47 -0.02
C TYR A 138 -1.17 8.61 0.41
N ASN A 139 -1.21 9.76 -0.25
CA ASN A 139 -0.30 10.88 0.04
C ASN A 139 -0.75 11.69 1.26
N ASP A 140 -2.06 11.91 1.43
CA ASP A 140 -2.60 12.59 2.59
C ASP A 140 -3.88 11.92 3.10
N PRO A 141 -3.75 10.97 4.05
CA PRO A 141 -4.90 10.34 4.68
C PRO A 141 -5.78 11.33 5.48
N SER A 142 -5.25 12.49 5.85
CA SER A 142 -5.98 13.52 6.61
C SER A 142 -6.85 14.41 5.73
N GLU A 143 -6.63 14.41 4.40
CA GLU A 143 -7.50 15.09 3.43
C GLU A 143 -8.79 14.33 3.12
N ILE A 144 -8.98 13.12 3.66
CA ILE A 144 -10.19 12.34 3.46
C ILE A 144 -11.19 12.68 4.57
N PRO A 145 -12.26 13.45 4.30
CA PRO A 145 -13.24 13.76 5.32
C PRO A 145 -14.04 12.51 5.66
N PHE A 146 -13.87 11.99 6.88
CA PHE A 146 -14.78 10.99 7.43
C PHE A 146 -16.07 11.68 7.83
N THR A 147 -17.19 11.16 7.33
CA THR A 147 -18.52 11.62 7.69
C THR A 147 -19.29 10.48 8.35
N ARG A 148 -20.38 10.82 9.05
CA ARG A 148 -21.28 9.81 9.60
C ARG A 148 -22.16 9.28 8.48
N VAL A 149 -21.87 8.06 8.03
CA VAL A 149 -22.62 7.37 6.98
C VAL A 149 -23.52 6.31 7.60
N ARG A 150 -24.75 6.22 7.10
CA ARG A 150 -25.71 5.17 7.47
C ARG A 150 -25.46 3.90 6.67
N LEU A 151 -25.18 2.80 7.36
CA LEU A 151 -24.79 1.54 6.74
C LEU A 151 -25.94 0.91 5.93
N ASP A 152 -27.17 1.01 6.43
CA ASP A 152 -28.38 0.50 5.78
C ASP A 152 -28.70 1.24 4.48
N GLU A 153 -28.58 2.57 4.47
CA GLU A 153 -28.74 3.40 3.27
C GLU A 153 -27.62 3.11 2.25
N LEU A 154 -26.38 2.95 2.71
CA LEU A 154 -25.25 2.60 1.86
C LEU A 154 -25.45 1.24 1.17
N ILE A 155 -25.87 0.22 1.92
CA ILE A 155 -26.15 -1.13 1.39
C ILE A 155 -27.30 -1.05 0.37
N TRP A 156 -28.33 -0.25 0.66
CA TRP A 156 -29.44 -0.05 -0.27
C TRP A 156 -28.99 0.62 -1.57
N SER A 157 -28.22 1.71 -1.49
CA SER A 157 -27.63 2.41 -2.64
C SER A 157 -26.76 1.48 -3.48
N ALA A 158 -25.92 0.64 -2.84
CA ALA A 158 -25.09 -0.34 -3.53
C ALA A 158 -25.92 -1.37 -4.31
N LYS A 159 -27.02 -1.87 -3.72
CA LYS A 159 -27.97 -2.75 -4.41
C LYS A 159 -28.58 -2.06 -5.64
N GLU A 160 -29.05 -0.83 -5.50
CA GLU A 160 -29.65 -0.09 -6.62
C GLU A 160 -28.66 0.14 -7.76
N GLN A 161 -27.42 0.51 -7.45
CA GLN A 161 -26.37 0.68 -8.46
C GLN A 161 -26.09 -0.63 -9.20
N LEU A 162 -26.03 -1.75 -8.50
CA LEU A 162 -25.81 -3.06 -9.11
C LEU A 162 -26.99 -3.48 -10.01
N GLN A 163 -28.24 -3.28 -9.55
CA GLN A 163 -29.44 -3.56 -10.35
C GLN A 163 -29.54 -2.68 -11.60
N LYS A 164 -29.05 -1.43 -11.56
CA LYS A 164 -28.98 -0.56 -12.74
C LYS A 164 -28.02 -1.12 -13.81
N ARG A 165 -26.88 -1.69 -13.39
CA ARG A 165 -25.88 -2.28 -14.31
C ARG A 165 -26.26 -3.68 -14.79
N ARG A 166 -26.96 -4.45 -13.97
CA ARG A 166 -27.37 -5.85 -14.23
C ARG A 166 -28.81 -6.07 -13.78
N LYS A 167 -29.74 -5.85 -14.69
CA LYS A 167 -31.20 -5.94 -14.43
C LYS A 167 -31.69 -7.36 -14.15
N ASP A 168 -30.90 -8.36 -14.52
CA ASP A 168 -31.16 -9.78 -14.34
C ASP A 168 -30.87 -10.28 -12.92
N TYR A 169 -30.13 -9.51 -12.12
CA TYR A 169 -29.77 -9.90 -10.77
C TYR A 169 -30.93 -9.73 -9.79
N LYS A 170 -31.25 -10.81 -9.06
CA LYS A 170 -32.21 -10.79 -7.95
C LYS A 170 -31.46 -10.66 -6.63
N ILE A 171 -31.51 -9.47 -6.04
CA ILE A 171 -30.79 -9.15 -4.80
C ILE A 171 -31.80 -8.97 -3.66
N GLY A 172 -31.82 -9.93 -2.74
CA GLY A 172 -32.49 -9.80 -1.45
C GLY A 172 -31.54 -9.19 -0.42
N LEU A 173 -32.03 -8.24 0.36
CA LEU A 173 -31.34 -7.74 1.55
C LEU A 173 -32.14 -8.21 2.76
N ASP A 174 -31.48 -8.95 3.66
CA ASP A 174 -32.03 -9.38 4.94
C ASP A 174 -31.17 -8.74 6.03
N PHE A 175 -31.77 -7.82 6.77
CA PHE A 175 -31.11 -7.10 7.85
C PHE A 175 -31.30 -7.78 9.22
N GLY A 176 -31.99 -8.92 9.29
CA GLY A 176 -32.29 -9.61 10.53
C GLY A 176 -33.04 -8.72 11.53
N GLU A 177 -32.66 -8.77 12.80
CA GLU A 177 -33.16 -7.84 13.81
C GLU A 177 -32.43 -6.50 13.71
N MET A 178 -33.18 -5.46 13.38
CA MET A 178 -32.65 -4.09 13.39
C MET A 178 -32.33 -3.67 14.82
N PRO A 179 -31.19 -3.00 15.05
CA PRO A 179 -30.83 -2.53 16.38
C PRO A 179 -31.86 -1.53 16.92
N GLU A 180 -32.14 -1.60 18.22
CA GLU A 180 -33.08 -0.69 18.89
C GLU A 180 -32.65 0.79 18.81
N SER A 181 -31.35 1.04 18.65
CA SER A 181 -30.79 2.39 18.51
C SER A 181 -30.24 2.63 17.11
N GLU A 182 -30.77 3.66 16.45
CA GLU A 182 -30.29 4.15 15.15
C GLU A 182 -28.80 4.53 15.18
N SER A 183 -28.24 4.89 16.34
CA SER A 183 -26.84 5.30 16.46
C SER A 183 -25.86 4.21 16.04
N ILE A 184 -26.25 2.93 16.15
CA ILE A 184 -25.43 1.76 15.83
C ILE A 184 -25.33 1.56 14.30
N LEU A 185 -26.27 2.12 13.53
CA LEU A 185 -26.27 2.07 12.06
C LEU A 185 -25.29 3.07 11.44
N TYR A 186 -24.72 3.98 12.23
CA TYR A 186 -23.77 4.97 11.74
C TYR A 186 -22.33 4.53 11.92
N VAL A 187 -21.55 4.63 10.84
CA VAL A 187 -20.10 4.45 10.86
C VAL A 187 -19.41 5.72 10.38
N GLN A 188 -18.22 5.99 10.91
CA GLN A 188 -17.34 7.00 10.34
C GLN A 188 -16.72 6.41 9.09
N ALA A 189 -17.09 6.92 7.92
CA ALA A 189 -16.62 6.44 6.64
C ALA A 189 -16.44 7.59 5.65
N ASN A 190 -15.68 7.32 4.60
CA ASN A 190 -15.63 8.19 3.43
C ASN A 190 -16.72 7.75 2.44
N GLU A 191 -17.59 8.68 2.02
CA GLU A 191 -18.66 8.44 1.04
C GLU A 191 -18.25 8.83 -0.40
N ALA A 192 -17.06 9.42 -0.58
CA ALA A 192 -16.54 9.86 -1.89
C ALA A 192 -16.01 8.72 -2.76
#